data_AF-A0A3N5ME77-F1
#
_entry.id   AF-A0A3N5ME77-F1
#
_cell.length_a   1.000
_cell.length_b   1.000
_cell.length_c   1.000
_cell.angle_alpha   90.00
_cell.angle_beta   90.00
_cell.angle_gamma   90.00
#
_symmetry.space_group_name_H-M   'P 1'
#
loop_
_entity.id
_entity.type
_entity.pdbx_description
1 polymer ?
#
loop_
_entity_poly.entity_id
_entity_poly.type
_entity_poly.pdbx_seq_one_letter_code
_entity_poly.pdbx_strand_id
1 'polypeptide(L)'
;MDTSAKAMAALALNRFGLGPRLGSIAAIASDPRGALLAELDRPRVGEIDAPSLPTSAQAFRAFADANAERRARQISMARAQEAKRAAEPAMSEGAEAASNDAAAKMAAEAVPNPGRQIYLNEVKARIDAALAAEIGFAERLVWFWSNHFCVSADKIQSMAGAYEREAIRPRILGRFQDLLQAAESHPAMLFYLDNTVSIGPNSVAGINRTRGLNENLAREILELHTLGVRS
;
A
#
# COMPACT_ATOMS: atom_id res chain seq x y z
N MET A 1 40.83 -21.29 6.79
CA MET A 1 39.85 -20.21 7.04
C MET A 1 39.59 -20.17 8.53
N ASP A 2 39.75 -19.01 9.14
CA ASP A 2 39.54 -18.78 10.57
C ASP A 2 38.06 -18.96 10.95
N THR A 3 37.78 -19.72 12.01
CA THR A 3 36.44 -19.94 12.56
C THR A 3 35.78 -18.62 12.98
N SER A 4 36.59 -17.63 13.40
CA SER A 4 36.13 -16.28 13.75
C SER A 4 35.53 -15.54 12.54
N ALA A 5 36.18 -15.62 11.38
CA ALA A 5 35.73 -14.94 10.16
C ALA A 5 34.38 -15.48 9.64
N LYS A 6 34.20 -16.81 9.69
CA LYS A 6 32.91 -17.45 9.36
C LYS A 6 31.81 -17.08 10.36
N ALA A 7 32.15 -16.98 11.65
CA ALA A 7 31.21 -16.55 12.68
C ALA A 7 30.75 -15.10 12.47
N MET A 8 31.68 -14.20 12.11
CA MET A 8 31.35 -12.80 11.80
C MET A 8 30.49 -12.67 10.54
N ALA A 9 30.76 -13.45 9.49
CA ALA A 9 29.90 -13.52 8.31
C ALA A 9 28.48 -14.01 8.64
N ALA A 10 28.37 -15.08 9.42
CA ALA A 10 27.07 -15.57 9.88
C ALA A 10 26.32 -14.54 10.73
N LEU A 11 27.03 -13.83 11.62
CA LEU A 11 26.45 -12.75 12.43
C LEU A 11 25.97 -11.60 11.56
N ALA A 12 26.75 -11.18 10.56
CA ALA A 12 26.38 -10.12 9.63
C ALA A 12 25.08 -10.45 8.89
N LEU A 13 24.98 -11.66 8.30
CA LEU A 13 23.82 -12.11 7.55
C LEU A 13 22.55 -12.23 8.41
N ASN A 14 22.68 -12.62 9.69
CA ASN A 14 21.52 -12.75 10.59
C ASN A 14 21.07 -11.42 11.20
N ARG A 15 22.03 -10.55 11.57
CA ARG A 15 21.74 -9.30 12.28
C ARG A 15 21.37 -8.16 11.34
N PHE A 16 22.06 -8.07 10.22
CA PHE A 16 21.88 -7.00 9.24
C PHE A 16 21.20 -7.48 7.98
N GLY A 17 21.22 -8.78 7.68
CA GLY A 17 20.58 -9.34 6.50
C GLY A 17 19.24 -10.05 6.75
N LEU A 18 18.76 -10.74 5.72
CA LEU A 18 17.59 -11.63 5.76
C LEU A 18 17.96 -13.09 6.09
N GLY A 19 19.14 -13.32 6.64
CA GLY A 19 19.66 -14.63 7.02
C GLY A 19 20.61 -15.25 5.96
N PRO A 20 21.39 -16.26 6.36
CA PRO A 20 22.34 -16.91 5.47
C PRO A 20 21.65 -17.77 4.39
N ARG A 21 22.21 -17.75 3.18
CA ARG A 21 21.87 -18.61 2.06
C ARG A 21 22.99 -19.59 1.79
N LEU A 22 22.71 -20.58 0.93
CA LEU A 22 23.74 -21.50 0.49
C LEU A 22 24.92 -20.72 -0.11
N GLY A 23 26.11 -20.89 0.47
CA GLY A 23 27.33 -20.20 0.03
C GLY A 23 27.52 -18.77 0.54
N SER A 24 26.50 -18.09 1.09
CA SER A 24 26.63 -16.65 1.42
C SER A 24 27.59 -16.36 2.57
N ILE A 25 27.70 -17.28 3.55
CA ILE A 25 28.70 -17.16 4.63
C ILE A 25 30.12 -17.19 4.05
N ALA A 26 30.39 -18.11 3.12
CA ALA A 26 31.70 -18.22 2.50
C ALA A 26 31.99 -17.01 1.60
N ALA A 27 30.97 -16.48 0.92
CA ALA A 27 31.09 -15.34 0.01
C ALA A 27 31.55 -14.05 0.71
N ILE A 28 31.13 -13.82 1.97
CA ILE A 28 31.48 -12.61 2.71
C ILE A 28 32.50 -12.86 3.85
N ALA A 29 32.98 -14.09 4.01
CA ALA A 29 33.87 -14.46 5.13
C ALA A 29 35.17 -13.65 5.19
N SER A 30 35.71 -13.21 4.05
CA SER A 30 36.93 -12.39 4.02
C SER A 30 36.71 -10.98 4.54
N ASP A 31 35.53 -10.39 4.32
CA ASP A 31 35.20 -9.04 4.78
C ASP A 31 33.68 -8.83 4.93
N PRO A 32 33.08 -9.27 6.06
CA PRO A 32 31.64 -9.14 6.28
C PRO A 32 31.17 -7.68 6.36
N ARG A 33 32.01 -6.79 6.90
CA ARG A 33 31.68 -5.37 7.05
C ARG A 33 31.72 -4.67 5.70
N GLY A 34 32.76 -4.91 4.91
CA GLY A 34 32.87 -4.39 3.55
C GLY A 34 31.73 -4.89 2.67
N ALA A 35 31.30 -6.14 2.81
CA ALA A 35 30.15 -6.68 2.08
C ALA A 35 28.84 -5.93 2.40
N LEU A 36 28.60 -5.60 3.67
CA LEU A 36 27.42 -4.81 4.09
C LEU A 36 27.47 -3.37 3.53
N LEU A 37 28.63 -2.72 3.62
CA LEU A 37 28.79 -1.35 3.09
C LEU A 37 28.64 -1.34 1.56
N ALA A 38 29.23 -2.32 0.87
CA ALA A 38 29.12 -2.47 -0.56
C ALA A 38 27.67 -2.72 -1.04
N GLU A 39 26.82 -3.36 -0.22
CA GLU A 39 25.38 -3.46 -0.51
C GLU A 39 24.73 -2.06 -0.52
N LEU A 40 25.02 -1.23 0.49
CA LEU A 40 24.45 0.12 0.60
C LEU A 40 24.91 1.08 -0.51
N ASP A 41 26.13 0.88 -1.01
CA ASP A 41 26.68 1.68 -2.11
C ASP A 41 26.09 1.29 -3.48
N ARG A 42 25.28 0.22 -3.57
CA ARG A 42 24.64 -0.17 -4.83
C ARG A 42 23.65 0.91 -5.26
N PRO A 43 23.74 1.40 -6.51
CA PRO A 43 22.76 2.33 -7.03
C PRO A 43 21.36 1.73 -6.93
N ARG A 44 20.42 2.49 -6.35
CA ARG A 44 19.01 2.09 -6.24
C ARG A 44 18.78 0.78 -5.49
N VAL A 45 19.61 0.48 -4.48
CA VAL A 45 19.57 -0.79 -3.72
C VAL A 45 18.20 -1.16 -3.12
N GLY A 46 17.36 -0.17 -2.80
CA GLY A 46 16.01 -0.40 -2.26
C GLY A 46 14.90 -0.50 -3.31
N GLU A 47 15.17 -0.12 -4.56
CA GLU A 47 14.16 -0.03 -5.61
C GLU A 47 13.87 -1.40 -6.24
N ILE A 48 12.62 -1.57 -6.66
CA ILE A 48 12.20 -2.73 -7.45
C ILE A 48 12.02 -2.28 -8.89
N ASP A 49 12.76 -2.90 -9.81
CA ASP A 49 12.55 -2.73 -11.25
C ASP A 49 11.34 -3.58 -11.69
N ALA A 50 10.17 -2.95 -11.70
CA ALA A 50 8.91 -3.59 -12.05
C ALA A 50 8.11 -2.73 -13.04
N PRO A 51 8.54 -2.63 -14.31
CA PRO A 51 7.89 -1.80 -15.32
C PRO A 51 6.47 -2.26 -15.67
N SER A 52 6.13 -3.51 -15.32
CA SER A 52 4.78 -4.08 -15.49
C SER A 52 3.80 -3.68 -14.38
N LEU A 53 4.28 -3.15 -13.25
CA LEU A 53 3.42 -2.69 -12.17
C LEU A 53 2.95 -1.26 -12.42
N PRO A 54 1.65 -0.97 -12.24
CA PRO A 54 1.13 0.37 -12.43
C PRO A 54 1.70 1.34 -11.40
N THR A 55 1.78 2.62 -11.75
CA THR A 55 2.01 3.68 -10.75
C THR A 55 0.79 3.84 -9.84
N SER A 56 0.93 4.51 -8.70
CA SER A 56 -0.20 4.80 -7.79
C SER A 56 -1.34 5.53 -8.52
N ALA A 57 -1.00 6.46 -9.42
CA ALA A 57 -1.98 7.18 -10.23
C ALA A 57 -2.71 6.27 -11.23
N GLN A 58 -1.99 5.37 -11.90
CA GLN A 58 -2.59 4.39 -12.81
C GLN A 58 -3.46 3.39 -12.06
N ALA A 59 -2.99 2.88 -10.92
CA ALA A 59 -3.72 1.94 -10.09
C ALA A 59 -4.99 2.56 -9.49
N PHE A 60 -4.92 3.82 -9.04
CA PHE A 60 -6.08 4.57 -8.58
C PHE A 60 -7.11 4.75 -9.69
N ARG A 61 -6.66 5.12 -10.90
CA ARG A 61 -7.55 5.28 -12.05
C ARG A 61 -8.28 3.98 -12.39
N ALA A 62 -7.54 2.87 -12.49
CA ALA A 62 -8.14 1.56 -12.77
C ALA A 62 -9.20 1.18 -11.71
N PHE A 63 -8.91 1.43 -10.43
CA PHE A 63 -9.86 1.22 -9.34
C PHE A 63 -11.08 2.14 -9.40
N ALA A 64 -10.87 3.43 -9.69
CA ALA A 64 -11.93 4.42 -9.80
C ALA A 64 -12.89 4.09 -10.96
N ASP A 65 -12.34 3.71 -12.12
CA ASP A 65 -13.11 3.33 -13.31
C ASP A 65 -13.97 2.09 -13.03
N ALA A 66 -13.39 1.04 -12.42
CA ALA A 66 -14.13 -0.16 -12.04
C ALA A 66 -15.25 0.13 -11.03
N ASN A 67 -15.01 1.03 -10.07
CA ASN A 67 -16.04 1.44 -9.11
C ASN A 67 -17.14 2.29 -9.75
N ALA A 68 -16.79 3.17 -10.69
CA ALA A 68 -17.75 3.95 -11.44
C ALA A 68 -18.67 3.04 -12.28
N GLU A 69 -18.09 2.03 -12.94
CA GLU A 69 -18.85 1.02 -13.69
C GLU A 69 -19.77 0.21 -12.77
N ARG A 70 -19.26 -0.26 -11.62
CA ARG A 70 -20.06 -0.98 -10.62
C ARG A 70 -21.25 -0.14 -10.16
N ARG A 71 -21.03 1.14 -9.84
CA ARG A 71 -22.10 2.07 -9.44
C ARG A 71 -23.10 2.32 -10.56
N ALA A 72 -22.64 2.51 -11.80
CA ALA A 72 -23.52 2.72 -12.95
C ALA A 72 -24.44 1.51 -13.18
N ARG A 73 -23.88 0.29 -13.10
CA ARG A 73 -24.64 -0.97 -13.21
C ARG A 73 -25.66 -1.12 -12.08
N GLN A 74 -25.27 -0.80 -10.84
CA GLN A 74 -26.19 -0.80 -9.69
C GLN A 74 -27.35 0.18 -9.90
N ILE A 75 -27.07 1.40 -10.35
CA ILE A 75 -28.09 2.41 -10.62
C ILE A 75 -29.02 1.97 -11.76
N SER A 76 -28.48 1.42 -12.86
CA SER A 76 -29.31 0.95 -13.97
C SER A 76 -30.21 -0.21 -13.56
N MET A 77 -29.71 -1.14 -12.75
CA MET A 77 -30.49 -2.27 -12.24
C MET A 77 -31.57 -1.80 -11.26
N ALA A 78 -31.23 -0.91 -10.34
CA ALA A 78 -32.20 -0.33 -9.39
C ALA A 78 -33.34 0.39 -10.13
N ARG A 79 -33.02 1.20 -11.15
CA ARG A 79 -34.03 1.87 -12.00
C ARG A 79 -34.89 0.89 -12.79
N ALA A 80 -34.30 -0.16 -13.35
CA ALA A 80 -35.04 -1.19 -14.07
C ALA A 80 -36.00 -1.96 -13.14
N GLN A 81 -35.59 -2.23 -11.90
CA GLN A 81 -36.42 -2.89 -10.90
C GLN A 81 -37.56 -1.99 -10.41
N GLU A 82 -37.31 -0.69 -10.22
CA GLU A 82 -38.33 0.29 -9.90
C GLU A 82 -39.38 0.42 -11.02
N ALA A 83 -38.94 0.46 -12.28
CA ALA A 83 -39.84 0.49 -13.44
C ALA A 83 -40.70 -0.78 -13.55
N LYS A 84 -40.15 -1.97 -13.24
CA LYS A 84 -40.92 -3.23 -13.19
C LYS A 84 -41.97 -3.21 -12.07
N ARG A 85 -41.59 -2.78 -10.86
CA ARG A 85 -42.53 -2.64 -9.73
C ARG A 85 -43.69 -1.68 -10.03
N ALA A 86 -43.43 -0.62 -10.79
CA ALA A 86 -44.47 0.31 -11.20
C ALA A 86 -45.43 -0.26 -12.27
N ALA A 87 -45.05 -1.34 -12.96
CA ALA A 87 -45.81 -1.93 -14.06
C ALA A 87 -46.64 -3.18 -13.67
N GLU A 88 -46.38 -3.80 -12.53
CA GLU A 88 -47.06 -5.04 -12.07
C GLU A 88 -47.92 -4.78 -10.81
N PRO A 89 -49.22 -5.17 -10.80
CA PRO A 89 -50.07 -5.01 -9.62
C PRO A 89 -49.68 -5.98 -8.50
N ALA A 90 -49.65 -5.47 -7.27
CA ALA A 90 -49.13 -6.11 -6.07
C ALA A 90 -49.73 -7.50 -5.77
N MET A 91 -49.01 -8.57 -6.10
CA MET A 91 -49.08 -9.85 -5.39
C MET A 91 -47.68 -10.49 -5.39
N SER A 92 -47.19 -10.86 -4.19
CA SER A 92 -45.87 -11.49 -3.92
C SER A 92 -44.65 -10.56 -3.72
N GLU A 93 -44.75 -9.56 -2.85
CA GLU A 93 -43.67 -8.58 -2.62
C GLU A 93 -42.44 -9.11 -1.83
N GLY A 94 -42.56 -10.20 -1.06
CA GLY A 94 -41.52 -10.59 -0.09
C GLY A 94 -40.37 -11.44 -0.66
N ALA A 95 -40.68 -12.47 -1.44
CA ALA A 95 -39.67 -13.43 -1.93
C ALA A 95 -38.94 -12.95 -3.19
N GLU A 96 -39.64 -12.23 -4.08
CA GLU A 96 -39.06 -11.67 -5.32
C GLU A 96 -38.21 -10.42 -5.08
N ALA A 97 -38.50 -9.64 -4.04
CA ALA A 97 -37.66 -8.48 -3.68
C ALA A 97 -36.28 -8.92 -3.20
N ALA A 98 -36.20 -10.00 -2.40
CA ALA A 98 -34.95 -10.54 -1.88
C ALA A 98 -34.10 -11.20 -2.99
N SER A 99 -34.72 -11.92 -3.94
CA SER A 99 -33.99 -12.54 -5.06
C SER A 99 -33.43 -11.49 -6.04
N ASN A 100 -34.17 -10.41 -6.28
CA ASN A 100 -33.72 -9.33 -7.17
C ASN A 100 -32.60 -8.47 -6.55
N ASP A 101 -32.62 -8.21 -5.24
CA ASP A 101 -31.50 -7.53 -4.55
C ASP A 101 -30.23 -8.40 -4.58
N ALA A 102 -30.37 -9.71 -4.40
CA ALA A 102 -29.26 -10.65 -4.55
C ALA A 102 -28.69 -10.65 -5.98
N ALA A 103 -29.54 -10.66 -7.00
CA ALA A 103 -29.10 -10.60 -8.40
C ALA A 103 -28.39 -9.28 -8.74
N ALA A 104 -28.87 -8.15 -8.21
CA ALA A 104 -28.24 -6.84 -8.38
C ALA A 104 -26.87 -6.75 -7.69
N LYS A 105 -26.74 -7.32 -6.48
CA LYS A 105 -25.46 -7.47 -5.78
C LYS A 105 -24.49 -8.36 -6.54
N MET A 106 -24.93 -9.54 -7.00
CA MET A 106 -24.09 -10.47 -7.78
C MET A 106 -23.60 -9.84 -9.09
N ALA A 107 -24.45 -9.11 -9.81
CA ALA A 107 -24.05 -8.43 -11.06
C ALA A 107 -23.11 -7.23 -10.83
N ALA A 108 -23.18 -6.58 -9.66
CA ALA A 108 -22.23 -5.56 -9.24
C ALA A 108 -20.88 -6.17 -8.79
N GLU A 109 -20.92 -7.31 -8.12
CA GLU A 109 -19.74 -8.10 -7.73
C GLU A 109 -19.06 -8.76 -8.92
N ALA A 110 -19.76 -8.96 -10.03
CA ALA A 110 -19.20 -9.46 -11.29
C ALA A 110 -18.21 -8.47 -11.95
N VAL A 111 -18.21 -7.19 -11.58
CA VAL A 111 -17.15 -6.24 -11.99
C VAL A 111 -15.89 -6.58 -11.20
N PRO A 112 -14.81 -7.07 -11.84
CA PRO A 112 -13.58 -7.42 -11.14
C PRO A 112 -13.04 -6.24 -10.34
N ASN A 113 -12.54 -6.48 -9.13
CA ASN A 113 -11.83 -5.46 -8.36
C ASN A 113 -10.34 -5.45 -8.80
N PRO A 114 -9.89 -4.51 -9.65
CA PRO A 114 -8.51 -4.47 -10.11
C PRO A 114 -7.53 -4.23 -8.96
N GLY A 115 -7.97 -3.55 -7.89
CA GLY A 115 -7.14 -3.25 -6.73
C GLY A 115 -6.56 -4.50 -6.07
N ARG A 116 -7.34 -5.60 -5.99
CA ARG A 116 -6.86 -6.86 -5.43
C ARG A 116 -5.73 -7.47 -6.25
N GLN A 117 -5.88 -7.53 -7.57
CA GLN A 117 -4.85 -8.12 -8.42
C GLN A 117 -3.58 -7.27 -8.44
N ILE A 118 -3.72 -5.94 -8.47
CA ILE A 118 -2.60 -5.01 -8.36
C ILE A 118 -1.85 -5.26 -7.05
N TYR A 119 -2.56 -5.31 -5.92
CA TYR A 119 -1.97 -5.59 -4.61
C TYR A 119 -1.21 -6.93 -4.58
N LEU A 120 -1.78 -8.00 -5.13
CA LEU A 120 -1.11 -9.30 -5.17
C LEU A 120 0.17 -9.27 -6.02
N ASN A 121 0.17 -8.55 -7.14
CA ASN A 121 1.35 -8.39 -7.98
C ASN A 121 2.46 -7.59 -7.26
N GLU A 122 2.07 -6.54 -6.52
CA GLU A 122 2.99 -5.76 -5.69
C GLU A 122 3.59 -6.59 -4.54
N VAL A 123 2.76 -7.39 -3.85
CA VAL A 123 3.23 -8.32 -2.80
C VAL A 123 4.20 -9.33 -3.39
N LYS A 124 3.91 -9.88 -4.57
CA LYS A 124 4.84 -10.78 -5.26
C LYS A 124 6.17 -10.10 -5.52
N ALA A 125 6.17 -8.89 -6.07
CA ALA A 125 7.40 -8.14 -6.36
C ALA A 125 8.20 -7.84 -5.08
N ARG A 126 7.53 -7.46 -3.98
CA ARG A 126 8.16 -7.27 -2.67
C ARG A 126 8.83 -8.55 -2.14
N ILE A 127 8.17 -9.69 -2.28
CA ILE A 127 8.72 -10.99 -1.85
C ILE A 127 9.88 -11.40 -2.75
N ASP A 128 9.75 -11.25 -4.07
CA ASP A 128 10.81 -11.55 -5.03
C ASP A 128 12.08 -10.74 -4.72
N ALA A 129 11.95 -9.45 -4.38
CA ALA A 129 13.06 -8.59 -3.98
C ALA A 129 13.78 -9.12 -2.72
N ALA A 130 13.01 -9.49 -1.69
CA ALA A 130 13.56 -10.08 -0.47
C ALA A 130 14.25 -11.43 -0.71
N LEU A 131 13.68 -12.28 -1.58
CA LEU A 131 14.26 -13.56 -1.98
C LEU A 131 15.49 -13.41 -2.90
N ALA A 132 15.60 -12.31 -3.63
CA ALA A 132 16.76 -12.02 -4.47
C ALA A 132 17.91 -11.41 -3.66
N ALA A 133 17.65 -10.69 -2.57
CA ALA A 133 18.67 -9.90 -1.85
C ALA A 133 19.81 -10.73 -1.24
N GLU A 134 21.06 -10.58 -1.72
CA GLU A 134 22.20 -11.42 -1.31
C GLU A 134 22.50 -11.36 0.20
N ILE A 135 22.44 -10.16 0.79
CA ILE A 135 22.55 -9.95 2.23
C ILE A 135 21.19 -9.50 2.77
N GLY A 136 20.59 -8.46 2.19
CA GLY A 136 19.23 -8.01 2.51
C GLY A 136 19.16 -6.88 3.52
N PHE A 137 20.25 -6.13 3.74
CA PHE A 137 20.21 -5.01 4.68
C PHE A 137 19.29 -3.89 4.17
N ALA A 138 19.36 -3.57 2.87
CA ALA A 138 18.45 -2.60 2.25
C ALA A 138 16.98 -3.01 2.39
N GLU A 139 16.64 -4.28 2.15
CA GLU A 139 15.27 -4.77 2.29
C GLU A 139 14.76 -4.70 3.74
N ARG A 140 15.63 -4.91 4.73
CA ARG A 140 15.25 -4.68 6.15
C ARG A 140 14.91 -3.23 6.41
N LEU A 141 15.67 -2.28 5.84
CA LEU A 141 15.36 -0.85 5.95
C LEU A 141 14.05 -0.51 5.26
N VAL A 142 13.77 -1.09 4.08
CA VAL A 142 12.45 -0.96 3.44
C VAL A 142 11.36 -1.44 4.39
N TRP A 143 11.47 -2.63 4.97
CA TRP A 143 10.44 -3.16 5.85
C TRP A 143 10.26 -2.35 7.13
N PHE A 144 11.37 -1.85 7.69
CA PHE A 144 11.34 -0.95 8.83
C PHE A 144 10.57 0.34 8.50
N TRP A 145 10.91 1.01 7.41
CA TRP A 145 10.26 2.27 7.02
C TRP A 145 8.82 2.08 6.53
N SER A 146 8.53 1.00 5.81
CA SER A 146 7.15 0.65 5.42
C SER A 146 6.27 0.33 6.64
N ASN A 147 6.86 -0.16 7.74
CA ASN A 147 6.14 -0.37 8.99
C ASN A 147 5.98 0.95 9.78
N HIS A 148 7.00 1.82 9.77
CA HIS A 148 6.93 3.13 10.42
C HIS A 148 5.89 4.05 9.78
N PHE A 149 5.88 4.13 8.44
CA PHE A 149 4.90 4.90 7.67
C PHE A 149 3.84 3.97 7.07
N CYS A 150 3.17 3.18 7.91
CA CYS A 150 2.28 2.13 7.40
C CYS A 150 0.97 2.69 6.82
N VAL A 151 0.46 2.01 5.78
CA VAL A 151 -0.88 2.23 5.24
C VAL A 151 -1.64 0.90 5.23
N SER A 152 -2.95 0.94 5.50
CA SER A 152 -3.76 -0.28 5.45
C SER A 152 -4.14 -0.63 4.01
N ALA A 153 -3.73 -1.82 3.57
CA ALA A 153 -4.16 -2.39 2.29
C ALA A 153 -5.65 -2.74 2.25
N ASP A 154 -6.29 -2.96 3.40
CA ASP A 154 -7.74 -3.18 3.46
C ASP A 154 -8.51 -1.91 3.10
N LYS A 155 -7.97 -0.74 3.49
CA LYS A 155 -8.55 0.56 3.15
C LYS A 155 -8.15 0.99 1.74
N ILE A 156 -6.87 0.88 1.37
CA ILE A 156 -6.31 1.43 0.12
C ILE A 156 -5.62 0.33 -0.71
N GLN A 157 -6.39 -0.68 -1.10
CA GLN A 157 -5.85 -1.87 -1.75
C GLN A 157 -5.11 -1.58 -3.07
N SER A 158 -5.63 -0.65 -3.89
CA SER A 158 -5.07 -0.37 -5.22
C SER A 158 -3.70 0.31 -5.19
N MET A 159 -3.38 1.10 -4.16
CA MET A 159 -2.15 1.89 -4.10
C MET A 159 -1.17 1.44 -3.02
N ALA A 160 -1.55 0.54 -2.10
CA ALA A 160 -0.70 0.16 -0.96
C ALA A 160 0.70 -0.35 -1.38
N GLY A 161 0.79 -1.11 -2.46
CA GLY A 161 2.08 -1.60 -2.99
C GLY A 161 2.89 -0.51 -3.70
N ALA A 162 2.24 0.23 -4.60
CA ALA A 162 2.87 1.34 -5.30
C ALA A 162 3.35 2.43 -4.34
N TYR A 163 2.67 2.65 -3.20
CA TYR A 163 3.13 3.51 -2.12
C TYR A 163 4.50 3.13 -1.58
N GLU A 164 4.75 1.85 -1.27
CA GLU A 164 6.08 1.41 -0.84
C GLU A 164 7.13 1.66 -1.93
N ARG A 165 6.81 1.34 -3.20
CA ARG A 165 7.71 1.54 -4.34
C ARG A 165 8.01 3.00 -4.64
N GLU A 166 7.03 3.87 -4.51
CA GLU A 166 7.09 5.27 -4.94
C GLU A 166 7.47 6.22 -3.81
N ALA A 167 7.17 5.91 -2.56
CA ALA A 167 7.39 6.76 -1.38
C ALA A 167 8.50 6.25 -0.45
N ILE A 168 8.62 4.93 -0.23
CA ILE A 168 9.58 4.39 0.74
C ILE A 168 10.90 3.98 0.08
N ARG A 169 10.84 3.03 -0.86
CA ARG A 169 12.00 2.35 -1.45
C ARG A 169 13.10 3.27 -2.01
N PRO A 170 12.79 4.36 -2.75
CA PRO A 170 13.81 5.27 -3.28
C PRO A 170 14.54 6.11 -2.22
N ARG A 171 14.02 6.17 -0.98
CA ARG A 171 14.50 7.10 0.06
C ARG A 171 15.01 6.40 1.33
N ILE A 172 15.14 5.07 1.34
CA ILE A 172 15.57 4.32 2.53
C ILE A 172 16.98 4.68 3.03
N LEU A 173 17.86 5.18 2.15
CA LEU A 173 19.21 5.66 2.48
C LEU A 173 19.33 7.20 2.40
N GLY A 174 18.21 7.89 2.17
CA GLY A 174 18.16 9.33 1.94
C GLY A 174 17.99 10.15 3.22
N ARG A 175 17.70 11.45 3.06
CA ARG A 175 17.35 12.31 4.18
C ARG A 175 15.97 11.93 4.71
N PHE A 176 15.85 11.84 6.03
CA PHE A 176 14.58 11.55 6.68
C PHE A 176 13.46 12.52 6.28
N GLN A 177 13.78 13.81 6.13
CA GLN A 177 12.81 14.82 5.68
C GLN A 177 12.21 14.48 4.30
N ASP A 178 13.03 13.99 3.37
CA ASP A 178 12.58 13.66 2.02
C ASP A 178 11.70 12.40 2.06
N LEU A 179 12.05 11.42 2.91
CA LEU A 179 11.24 10.23 3.16
C LEU A 179 9.89 10.59 3.78
N LEU A 180 9.89 11.39 4.85
CA LEU A 180 8.70 11.89 5.53
C LEU A 180 7.79 12.62 4.53
N GLN A 181 8.32 13.59 3.79
CA GLN A 181 7.52 14.35 2.84
C GLN A 181 6.92 13.44 1.77
N ALA A 182 7.69 12.50 1.22
CA ALA A 182 7.19 11.57 0.22
C ALA A 182 6.11 10.64 0.78
N ALA A 183 6.26 10.14 1.99
CA ALA A 183 5.29 9.26 2.64
C ALA A 183 3.97 10.00 2.95
N GLU A 184 4.05 11.15 3.63
CA GLU A 184 2.88 11.90 4.12
C GLU A 184 2.07 12.58 3.02
N SER A 185 2.73 12.95 1.91
CA SER A 185 2.05 13.56 0.76
C SER A 185 1.54 12.54 -0.24
N HIS A 186 1.86 11.25 -0.07
CA HIS A 186 1.45 10.23 -1.02
C HIS A 186 -0.07 10.03 -0.99
N PRO A 187 -0.75 9.91 -2.15
CA PRO A 187 -2.21 9.73 -2.20
C PRO A 187 -2.72 8.59 -1.32
N ALA A 188 -1.99 7.47 -1.25
CA ALA A 188 -2.35 6.34 -0.39
C ALA A 188 -2.43 6.73 1.10
N MET A 189 -1.48 7.53 1.61
CA MET A 189 -1.49 8.01 2.99
C MET A 189 -2.63 9.00 3.24
N LEU A 190 -2.85 9.93 2.29
CA LEU A 190 -3.92 10.92 2.36
C LEU A 190 -5.32 10.28 2.41
N PHE A 191 -5.54 9.19 1.66
CA PHE A 191 -6.79 8.42 1.78
C PHE A 191 -6.82 7.54 3.03
N TYR A 192 -5.69 6.94 3.42
CA TYR A 192 -5.64 6.07 4.61
C TYR A 192 -6.04 6.84 5.88
N LEU A 193 -5.55 8.07 6.04
CA LEU A 193 -5.84 8.93 7.20
C LEU A 193 -7.01 9.90 6.98
N ASP A 194 -7.80 9.68 5.93
CA ASP A 194 -9.01 10.46 5.61
C ASP A 194 -8.76 11.97 5.44
N ASN A 195 -7.55 12.37 5.05
CA ASN A 195 -7.22 13.76 4.77
C ASN A 195 -7.98 14.29 3.55
N THR A 196 -8.37 13.40 2.62
CA THR A 196 -9.15 13.76 1.43
C THR A 196 -10.54 14.34 1.74
N VAL A 197 -11.06 14.13 2.95
CA VAL A 197 -12.35 14.71 3.40
C VAL A 197 -12.18 15.84 4.43
N SER A 198 -10.94 16.25 4.72
CA SER A 198 -10.63 17.39 5.58
C SER A 198 -11.07 18.69 4.90
N ILE A 199 -11.91 19.48 5.57
CA ILE A 199 -12.45 20.73 5.02
C ILE A 199 -12.23 21.85 6.04
N GLY A 200 -11.67 22.97 5.58
CA GLY A 200 -11.51 24.15 6.43
C GLY A 200 -12.88 24.63 6.93
N PRO A 201 -13.09 24.82 8.25
CA PRO A 201 -14.39 25.18 8.80
C PRO A 201 -14.90 26.54 8.28
N ASN A 202 -13.98 27.45 7.96
CA ASN A 202 -14.28 28.77 7.40
C ASN A 202 -14.32 28.80 5.87
N SER A 203 -14.18 27.65 5.19
CA SER A 203 -14.32 27.57 3.75
C SER A 203 -15.79 27.54 3.34
N VAL A 204 -16.11 27.95 2.10
CA VAL A 204 -17.47 27.85 1.55
C VAL A 204 -18.02 26.42 1.68
N ALA A 205 -17.19 25.41 1.44
CA ALA A 205 -17.58 24.01 1.57
C ALA A 205 -17.83 23.60 3.03
N GLY A 206 -17.06 24.12 3.99
CA GLY A 206 -17.19 23.84 5.43
C GLY A 206 -18.47 24.44 6.01
N ILE A 207 -18.75 25.70 5.68
CA ILE A 207 -19.97 26.42 6.08
C ILE A 207 -21.21 25.72 5.53
N ASN A 208 -21.20 25.35 4.24
CA ASN A 208 -22.38 24.76 3.58
C ASN A 208 -22.66 23.30 4.01
N ARG A 209 -21.65 22.56 4.45
CA ARG A 209 -21.77 21.12 4.79
C ARG A 209 -21.66 20.83 6.28
N THR A 210 -21.50 21.87 7.12
CA THR A 210 -21.25 21.74 8.56
C THR A 210 -20.11 20.75 8.84
N ARG A 211 -19.00 20.85 8.08
CA ARG A 211 -17.83 19.98 8.18
C ARG A 211 -16.60 20.75 8.66
N GLY A 212 -15.77 20.09 9.47
CA GLY A 212 -14.54 20.63 10.02
C GLY A 212 -13.27 19.92 9.53
N LEU A 213 -12.15 20.29 10.13
CA LEU A 213 -10.85 19.68 9.86
C LEU A 213 -10.83 18.22 10.31
N ASN A 214 -10.22 17.37 9.50
CA ASN A 214 -9.76 16.06 9.95
C ASN A 214 -8.30 16.17 10.38
N GLU A 215 -8.06 16.13 11.69
CA GLU A 215 -6.74 16.32 12.29
C GLU A 215 -5.90 15.04 12.31
N ASN A 216 -6.45 13.91 11.87
CA ASN A 216 -5.81 12.60 12.03
C ASN A 216 -4.41 12.58 11.39
N LEU A 217 -4.27 12.97 10.13
CA LEU A 217 -2.95 13.04 9.47
C LEU A 217 -1.96 13.94 10.22
N ALA A 218 -2.40 15.13 10.66
CA ALA A 218 -1.52 16.06 11.37
C ALA A 218 -1.04 15.46 12.70
N ARG A 219 -1.94 14.77 13.41
CA ARG A 219 -1.65 14.08 14.65
C ARG A 219 -0.68 12.93 14.44
N GLU A 220 -0.90 12.09 13.43
CA GLU A 220 0.01 10.98 13.09
C GLU A 220 1.42 11.49 12.73
N ILE A 221 1.52 12.59 11.96
CA ILE A 221 2.81 13.21 11.63
C ILE A 221 3.57 13.61 12.89
N LEU A 222 2.93 14.33 13.81
CA LEU A 222 3.57 14.83 15.02
C LEU A 222 3.85 13.71 16.02
N GLU A 223 2.85 12.88 16.33
CA GLU A 223 2.91 11.90 17.41
C GLU A 223 3.66 10.63 17.01
N LEU A 224 3.34 10.03 15.86
CA LEU A 224 3.85 8.70 15.50
C LEU A 224 5.05 8.77 14.56
N HIS A 225 4.96 9.61 13.52
CA HIS A 225 5.93 9.58 12.44
C HIS A 225 7.18 10.42 12.70
N THR A 226 7.11 11.38 13.62
CA THR A 226 8.26 12.23 13.98
C THR A 226 8.67 12.11 15.45
N LEU A 227 7.83 12.51 16.42
CA LEU A 227 8.22 12.60 17.83
C LEU A 227 8.25 11.24 18.55
N GLY A 228 7.45 10.28 18.09
CA GLY A 228 7.43 8.90 18.58
C GLY A 228 6.59 8.70 19.86
N VAL A 229 6.20 7.45 20.11
CA VAL A 229 5.21 7.05 21.15
C VAL A 229 5.82 6.87 22.56
N ARG A 230 6.97 7.48 22.84
CA ARG A 230 7.62 7.38 24.16
C ARG A 230 7.93 8.77 24.71
N SER A 231 6.94 9.32 25.42
CA SER A 231 7.14 10.24 26.55
C SER A 231 7.10 9.45 27.86
#